data_AF-A0A6J5CUB1-F1
#
_entry.id   AF-A0A6J5CUB1-F1
#
_cell.length_a   1.000
_cell.length_b   1.000
_cell.length_c   1.000
_cell.angle_alpha   90.00
_cell.angle_beta   90.00
_cell.angle_gamma   90.00
#
_symmetry.space_group_name_H-M   'P 1'
#
loop_
_entity.id
_entity.type
_entity.pdbx_description
1 polymer ?
#
loop_
_entity_poly.entity_id
_entity_poly.type
_entity_poly.pdbx_seq_one_letter_code
_entity_poly.pdbx_strand_id
1 'polypeptide(L)' 'MYGEPRRRGAFLDAARAYATSRIPTDSATHTLCAEFVEMIARDRGERVVLHVGSVVIARSSSSTKQSSSAR' A
#
# COMPACT_ATOMS: atom_id res chain seq x y z
N MET A 1 23.49 6.02 16.19
CA MET A 1 22.07 5.60 16.13
C MET A 1 21.94 4.53 15.05
N TYR A 2 22.12 3.25 15.37
CA TYR A 2 22.08 2.13 14.39
C TYR A 2 20.78 1.31 14.52
N GLY A 3 19.62 1.97 14.44
CA GLY A 3 18.29 1.33 14.56
C GLY A 3 17.47 1.29 13.26
N GLU A 4 17.99 1.89 12.19
CA GLU A 4 17.29 2.26 10.95
C GLU A 4 17.00 1.09 9.97
N PRO A 5 17.97 0.23 9.59
CA PRO A 5 17.76 -0.72 8.49
C PRO A 5 16.72 -1.79 8.81
N ARG A 6 16.60 -2.16 10.08
CA ARG A 6 15.72 -3.25 10.53
C ARG A 6 14.24 -2.89 10.46
N ARG A 7 13.89 -1.62 10.70
CA ARG A 7 12.48 -1.19 10.70
C ARG A 7 11.94 -1.01 9.29
N ARG A 8 12.75 -0.43 8.40
CA ARG A 8 12.41 -0.34 6.99
C ARG A 8 12.27 -1.72 6.35
N GLY A 9 13.11 -2.68 6.72
CA GLY A 9 12.94 -4.09 6.35
C GLY A 9 11.61 -4.67 6.82
N ALA A 10 11.29 -4.53 8.12
CA ALA A 10 10.04 -5.04 8.68
C ALA A 10 8.79 -4.44 8.01
N PHE A 11 8.78 -3.12 7.74
CA PHE A 11 7.69 -2.48 7.00
C PHE A 11 7.57 -3.04 5.58
N LEU A 12 8.68 -3.23 4.87
CA LEU A 12 8.66 -3.77 3.50
C LEU A 12 8.16 -5.23 3.47
N ASP A 13 8.49 -6.03 4.48
CA ASP A 13 7.99 -7.39 4.63
C ASP A 13 6.48 -7.41 4.91
N ALA A 14 6.00 -6.54 5.80
CA ALA A 14 4.57 -6.36 6.07
C ALA A 14 3.80 -5.85 4.84
N ALA A 15 4.35 -4.89 4.11
CA ALA A 15 3.79 -4.38 2.86
C ALA A 15 3.70 -5.47 1.79
N ARG A 16 4.73 -6.32 1.68
CA ARG A 16 4.72 -7.47 0.76
C ARG A 16 3.63 -8.46 1.15
N ALA A 17 3.55 -8.83 2.44
CA ALA A 17 2.53 -9.75 2.93
C ALA A 17 1.11 -9.22 2.68
N TYR A 18 0.89 -7.92 2.92
CA TYR A 18 -0.36 -7.23 2.61
C TYR A 18 -0.68 -7.26 1.11
N ALA A 19 0.28 -6.94 0.25
CA ALA A 19 0.10 -6.90 -1.21
C ALA A 19 -0.18 -8.27 -1.84
N THR A 20 0.32 -9.34 -1.22
CA THR A 20 0.06 -10.73 -1.63
C THR A 20 -1.11 -11.37 -0.90
N SER A 21 -1.77 -10.65 0.02
CA SER A 21 -2.94 -11.16 0.72
C SER A 21 -4.08 -11.36 -0.27
N ARG A 22 -4.74 -12.52 -0.17
CA ARG A 22 -5.89 -12.85 -1.02
C ARG A 22 -7.10 -11.97 -0.73
N ILE A 23 -7.21 -11.47 0.50
CA ILE A 23 -8.28 -10.59 0.97
C ILE A 23 -7.65 -9.56 1.93
N PRO A 24 -7.21 -8.39 1.45
CA PRO A 24 -6.79 -7.32 2.34
C PRO A 24 -7.99 -6.83 3.15
N THR A 25 -7.82 -6.75 4.48
CA THR A 25 -8.85 -6.22 5.38
C THR A 25 -8.60 -4.75 5.68
N ASP A 26 -9.65 -4.01 6.05
CA ASP A 26 -9.51 -2.63 6.49
C ASP A 26 -8.56 -2.52 7.69
N SER A 27 -8.63 -3.48 8.63
CA SER A 27 -7.70 -3.55 9.77
C SER A 27 -6.25 -3.71 9.32
N ALA A 28 -5.97 -4.58 8.34
CA ALA A 28 -4.62 -4.76 7.81
C ALA A 28 -4.13 -3.50 7.08
N THR A 29 -5.04 -2.81 6.38
CA THR A 29 -4.75 -1.53 5.71
C THR A 29 -4.38 -0.47 6.72
N HIS A 30 -5.18 -0.32 7.79
CA HIS A 30 -4.93 0.63 8.86
C HIS A 30 -3.61 0.37 9.57
N THR A 31 -3.30 -0.90 9.88
CA THR A 31 -2.02 -1.29 10.48
C THR A 31 -0.85 -0.92 9.56
N LEU A 32 -0.92 -1.24 8.28
CA LEU A 32 0.14 -0.92 7.32
C LEU A 32 0.36 0.60 7.18
N CYS A 33 -0.74 1.37 7.12
CA CYS A 33 -0.68 2.83 7.07
C CYS A 33 -0.07 3.41 8.35
N ALA A 34 -0.40 2.87 9.52
CA ALA A 34 0.16 3.31 10.79
C ALA A 34 1.68 3.05 10.88
N GLU A 35 2.11 1.83 10.52
CA GLU A 35 3.53 1.47 10.48
C GLU A 35 4.33 2.34 9.50
N PHE A 36 3.74 2.65 8.34
CA PHE A 36 4.35 3.56 7.37
C PHE A 36 4.58 4.95 7.95
N VAL A 37 3.55 5.54 8.57
CA VAL A 37 3.65 6.88 9.18
C VAL A 37 4.67 6.90 10.31
N GLU A 38 4.68 5.88 11.17
CA GLU A 38 5.62 5.79 12.28
C GLU A 38 7.07 5.64 11.81
N MET A 39 7.30 4.89 10.73
CA MET A 39 8.61 4.79 10.10
C MET A 39 9.08 6.16 9.61
N ILE A 40 8.31 6.84 8.76
CA ILE A 40 8.71 8.14 8.20
C ILE A 40 8.87 9.21 9.28
N ALA A 41 8.01 9.21 10.31
CA ALA A 41 8.10 10.15 11.42
C ALA A 41 9.42 10.00 12.19
N ARG A 42 9.88 8.75 12.38
CA ARG A 42 11.16 8.49 13.05
C ARG A 42 12.36 8.78 12.16
N ASP A 43 12.33 8.38 10.90
CA ASP A 43 13.40 8.65 9.94
C ASP A 43 13.68 10.16 9.82
N ARG A 44 12.61 10.98 9.90
CA ARG A 44 12.70 12.44 9.81
C ARG A 44 12.85 13.16 11.14
N GLY A 45 12.56 12.50 12.26
CA GLY A 45 12.50 13.14 13.58
C GLY A 45 11.35 14.16 13.72
N GLU A 46 10.28 14.02 12.93
CA GLU A 46 9.19 14.99 12.85
C GLU A 46 7.81 14.30 12.81
N ARG A 47 6.74 15.05 13.10
CA ARG A 47 5.37 14.53 12.98
C ARG A 47 4.98 14.37 11.51
N VAL A 48 4.38 13.24 11.18
CA VAL A 48 3.92 12.91 9.82
C VAL A 48 2.43 12.58 9.86
N VAL A 49 1.69 13.07 8.86
CA VAL A 49 0.27 12.76 8.66
C VAL A 49 0.11 12.14 7.29
N LEU A 50 -0.60 11.02 7.21
CA LEU A 50 -0.97 10.38 5.95
C LEU A 50 -2.40 10.79 5.57
N HIS A 51 -2.55 11.45 4.43
CA HIS A 51 -3.85 11.73 3.82
C HIS A 51 -4.13 10.69 2.73
N VAL A 52 -5.14 9.85 2.94
CA VAL A 52 -5.63 8.91 1.93
C VAL A 52 -6.89 9.50 1.30
N GLY A 53 -6.83 9.81 0.01
CA GLY A 53 -7.89 10.49 -0.74
C GLY A 53 -9.05 9.60 -1.22
N SER A 54 -10.00 10.20 -1.94
CA SER A 54 -11.30 9.63 -2.37
C SER A 54 -11.22 8.76 -3.65
N VAL A 55 -10.35 7.75 -3.70
CA VAL A 55 -10.07 7.01 -4.95
C VAL A 55 -10.77 5.66 -4.99
N VAL A 56 -11.67 5.48 -5.97
CA VAL A 56 -12.18 4.18 -6.41
C VAL A 56 -11.00 3.34 -6.92
N ILE A 57 -10.69 2.23 -6.25
CA ILE A 57 -9.74 1.22 -6.75
C ILE A 57 -10.44 0.40 -7.84
N ALA A 58 -10.57 0.97 -9.05
CA ALA A 58 -11.01 0.22 -10.23
C ALA A 58 -9.78 -0.35 -10.96
N ARG A 59 -9.55 -1.67 -10.87
CA ARG A 59 -8.76 -2.40 -11.86
C ARG A 59 -9.71 -2.95 -12.92
N SER A 60 -9.89 -2.24 -14.02
CA SER A 60 -10.41 -2.83 -15.25
C SER A 60 -9.23 -3.17 -16.16
N SER A 61 -9.02 -4.46 -16.43
CA SER A 61 -8.48 -4.90 -17.72
C SER A 61 -8.90 -6.34 -18.02
N SER A 62 -10.21 -6.55 -18.14
CA SER A 62 -10.71 -7.65 -18.98
C SER A 62 -11.97 -7.21 -19.72
N SER A 63 -11.80 -6.32 -20.70
CA SER A 63 -12.74 -6.20 -21.81
C SER A 63 -12.03 -5.66 -23.06
N THR A 64 -11.20 -6.51 -23.66
CA THR A 64 -10.85 -6.40 -25.07
C THR A 64 -11.39 -7.64 -25.79
N LYS A 65 -12.70 -7.62 -26.06
CA LYS A 65 -13.28 -8.27 -27.24
C LYS A 65 -14.29 -7.31 -27.87
N GLN A 66 -13.76 -6.27 -28.50
CA GLN A 66 -14.47 -5.56 -29.56
C GLN A 66 -13.83 -6.01 -30.87
N SER A 67 -14.33 -7.12 -31.42
CA SER A 67 -14.10 -7.49 -32.82
C SER A 67 -15.47 -7.50 -33.49
N SER A 68 -15.96 -6.32 -33.82
CA SER A 68 -17.00 -6.13 -34.82
C SER A 68 -16.29 -5.89 -36.14
N SER A 69 -15.92 -6.98 -36.84
CA SER A 69 -15.55 -6.90 -38.25
C SER A 69 -16.84 -6.95 -39.06
N ALA A 70 -17.35 -5.77 -39.42
CA ALA A 70 -18.38 -5.61 -40.43
C ALA A 70 -17.70 -5.47 -41.81
N ARG A 71 -17.92 -6.45 -42.68
CA ARG A 71 -17.90 -6.31 -44.14
C ARG A 71 -18.92 -7.28 -44.72
#